data_AF-A0A3D4B7B4-F1
#
_entry.id   AF-A0A3D4B7B4-F1
#
_cell.length_a   1.000
_cell.length_b   1.000
_cell.length_c   1.000
_cell.angle_alpha   90.00
_cell.angle_beta   90.00
_cell.angle_gamma   90.00
#
_symmetry.space_group_name_H-M   'P 1'
#
loop_
_entity.id
_entity.type
_entity.pdbx_description
1 polymer ?
#
loop_
_entity_poly.entity_id
_entity_poly.type
_entity_poly.pdbx_seq_one_letter_code
_entity_poly.pdbx_strand_id
1 'polypeptide(L)'
;MIDLSESIEFDQVVDMAAQRLSPRINHSVEDIIMELMEGTRMGATPVTHDVALPHFQASNLSHPEMVLVRAIHGVHISYHNYVSDEQEEGVVPQEIRSFMPEMN
;
A
#
# COMPACT_ATOMS: atom_id res chain seq x y z
N MET A 1 -4.45 13.03 0.28
CA MET A 1 -4.35 12.39 1.61
C MET A 1 -5.72 11.82 1.96
N ILE A 2 -5.74 10.64 2.56
CA ILE A 2 -6.93 9.97 3.12
C ILE A 2 -6.68 9.83 4.62
N ASP A 3 -7.63 10.31 5.42
CA ASP A 3 -7.57 10.21 6.89
C ASP A 3 -8.62 9.23 7.38
N LEU A 4 -8.18 8.19 8.10
CA LEU A 4 -9.03 7.13 8.62
C LEU A 4 -9.00 7.17 10.15
N SER A 5 -10.19 7.27 10.74
CA SER A 5 -10.40 7.35 12.19
C SER A 5 -10.94 6.06 12.79
N GLU A 6 -11.28 5.07 11.98
CA GLU A 6 -11.69 3.73 12.41
C GLU A 6 -10.63 2.70 12.00
N SER A 7 -10.68 1.51 12.62
CA SER A 7 -9.91 0.36 12.17
C SER A 7 -10.41 -0.07 10.78
N ILE A 8 -9.49 -0.49 9.91
CA ILE A 8 -9.78 -0.81 8.52
C ILE A 8 -8.90 -1.96 8.04
N GLU A 9 -9.43 -2.76 7.11
CA GLU A 9 -8.67 -3.78 6.42
C GLU A 9 -7.83 -3.18 5.29
N PHE A 10 -6.69 -3.80 4.99
CA PHE A 10 -5.77 -3.32 3.96
C PHE A 10 -6.35 -3.30 2.56
N ASP A 11 -7.15 -4.30 2.20
CA ASP A 11 -7.82 -4.37 0.89
C ASP A 11 -8.74 -3.16 0.67
N GLN A 12 -9.43 -2.69 1.72
CA GLN A 12 -10.25 -1.49 1.69
C GLN A 12 -9.38 -0.23 1.52
N VAL A 13 -8.20 -0.17 2.16
CA VAL A 13 -7.24 0.94 1.96
C VAL A 13 -6.73 0.97 0.51
N VAL A 14 -6.42 -0.20 -0.05
CA VAL A 14 -5.96 -0.34 -1.44
C VAL A 14 -7.05 0.08 -2.42
N ASP A 15 -8.31 -0.31 -2.21
CA ASP A 15 -9.45 0.15 -3.02
C ASP A 15 -9.58 1.67 -3.00
N MET A 16 -9.56 2.30 -1.81
CA MET A 16 -9.63 3.75 -1.69
C MET A 16 -8.46 4.46 -2.38
N ALA A 17 -7.24 3.91 -2.29
CA ALA A 17 -6.07 4.45 -2.98
C ALA A 17 -6.19 4.30 -4.49
N ALA A 18 -6.65 3.15 -4.98
CA ALA A 18 -6.83 2.84 -6.40
C ALA A 18 -7.86 3.77 -7.06
N GLN A 19 -9.00 4.01 -6.41
CA GLN A 19 -10.00 4.99 -6.87
C GLN A 19 -9.43 6.40 -7.00
N ARG A 20 -8.43 6.75 -6.18
CA ARG A 20 -7.80 8.08 -6.17
C ARG A 20 -6.64 8.20 -7.16
N LEU A 21 -5.95 7.08 -7.46
CA LEU A 21 -4.86 6.99 -8.43
C LEU A 21 -5.36 6.81 -9.86
N SER A 22 -6.39 6.00 -10.10
CA SER A 22 -6.87 5.62 -11.44
C SER A 22 -7.05 6.81 -12.40
N PRO A 23 -7.67 7.95 -11.97
CA PRO A 23 -7.82 9.11 -12.85
C PRO A 23 -6.51 9.80 -13.25
N ARG A 24 -5.38 9.46 -12.61
CA ARG A 24 -4.07 10.10 -12.79
C ARG A 24 -3.07 9.25 -13.57
N ILE A 25 -3.17 7.93 -13.47
CA ILE A 25 -2.12 7.02 -13.97
C ILE A 25 -2.54 6.16 -15.17
N ASN A 26 -3.72 6.38 -15.76
CA ASN A 26 -4.21 5.63 -16.92
C ASN A 26 -4.22 4.10 -16.70
N HIS A 27 -4.58 3.67 -15.49
CA HIS A 27 -4.84 2.29 -15.12
C HIS A 27 -6.25 2.19 -14.54
N SER A 28 -6.93 1.06 -14.73
CA SER A 28 -8.21 0.82 -14.08
C SER A 28 -8.03 0.68 -12.57
N VAL A 29 -9.11 0.83 -11.81
CA VAL A 29 -9.08 0.60 -10.35
C VAL A 29 -8.68 -0.85 -10.07
N GLU A 30 -9.22 -1.77 -10.87
CA GLU A 30 -8.98 -3.21 -10.78
C GLU A 30 -7.51 -3.57 -11.03
N ASP A 31 -6.88 -2.98 -12.05
CA ASP A 31 -5.46 -3.21 -12.35
C ASP A 31 -4.57 -2.73 -11.19
N ILE A 32 -4.87 -1.56 -10.64
CA ILE A 32 -4.11 -0.99 -9.52
C ILE A 32 -4.22 -1.86 -8.27
N ILE A 33 -5.44 -2.33 -7.95
CA ILE A 33 -5.66 -3.24 -6.81
C ILE A 33 -4.86 -4.53 -7.02
N MET A 34 -4.94 -5.13 -8.21
CA MET A 34 -4.24 -6.37 -8.52
C MET A 34 -2.73 -6.24 -8.33
N GLU A 35 -2.12 -5.20 -8.90
CA GLU A 35 -0.67 -4.94 -8.81
C GLU A 35 -0.21 -4.70 -7.37
N LEU A 36 -0.94 -3.87 -6.61
CA LEU A 36 -0.62 -3.58 -5.21
C LEU A 36 -0.77 -4.81 -4.31
N MET A 37 -1.84 -5.59 -4.50
CA MET A 37 -2.09 -6.79 -3.70
C MET A 37 -1.09 -7.91 -4.02
N GLU A 38 -0.71 -8.10 -5.28
CA GLU A 38 0.31 -9.07 -5.68
C GLU A 38 1.69 -8.70 -5.11
N GLY A 39 2.10 -7.44 -5.24
CA GLY A 39 3.35 -6.95 -4.64
C GLY A 39 3.38 -7.09 -3.11
N THR A 40 2.25 -6.84 -2.45
CA THR A 40 2.12 -7.04 -1.00
C THR A 40 2.23 -8.50 -0.61
N ARG A 41 1.52 -9.39 -1.34
CA ARG A 41 1.54 -10.85 -1.13
C ARG A 41 2.94 -11.44 -1.30
N MET A 42 3.70 -10.99 -2.29
CA MET A 42 5.05 -11.49 -2.57
C MET A 42 6.11 -10.99 -1.56
N GLY A 43 5.70 -10.27 -0.52
CA GLY A 43 6.61 -9.70 0.49
C GLY A 43 7.41 -8.51 -0.01
N ALA A 44 7.06 -7.92 -1.17
CA ALA A 44 7.74 -6.75 -1.73
C ALA A 44 7.42 -5.45 -0.98
N THR A 45 6.51 -5.51 0.00
CA THR A 45 6.19 -4.38 0.88
C THR A 45 6.77 -4.65 2.26
N PRO A 46 8.02 -4.25 2.54
CA PRO A 46 8.56 -4.37 3.88
C PRO A 46 7.77 -3.46 4.81
N VAL A 47 6.98 -4.05 5.69
CA VAL A 47 6.46 -3.34 6.87
C VAL A 47 7.68 -3.00 7.71
N THR A 48 8.09 -1.75 7.70
CA THR A 48 9.24 -1.29 8.47
C THR A 48 8.81 -0.12 9.32
N HIS A 49 8.95 -0.26 10.64
CA HIS A 49 8.70 0.80 11.61
C HIS A 49 7.34 1.49 11.39
N ASP A 50 6.25 0.73 11.37
CA ASP A 50 4.89 1.28 11.38
C ASP A 50 4.52 2.07 10.10
N VAL A 51 5.12 1.67 8.97
CA VAL A 51 4.76 2.15 7.63
C VAL A 51 4.73 0.99 6.67
N ALA A 52 3.74 1.02 5.79
CA ALA A 52 3.74 0.24 4.55
C ALA A 52 3.90 1.21 3.37
N LEU A 53 4.70 0.81 2.39
CA LEU A 53 4.79 1.51 1.09
C LEU A 53 4.45 0.54 -0.05
N PRO A 54 3.15 0.19 -0.22
CA PRO A 54 2.72 -0.58 -1.38
C PRO A 54 3.03 0.22 -2.65
N HIS A 55 3.74 -0.41 -3.58
CA HIS A 55 4.14 0.22 -4.83
C HIS A 55 4.14 -0.79 -5.97
N PHE A 56 3.93 -0.28 -7.17
CA PHE A 56 4.05 -1.05 -8.41
C PHE A 56 4.61 -0.15 -9.51
N GLN A 57 5.07 -0.77 -10.59
CA GLN A 57 5.55 -0.02 -11.75
C GLN A 57 4.39 0.22 -12.73
N ALA A 58 3.98 1.48 -12.86
CA ALA A 58 3.04 1.89 -13.90
C ALA A 58 3.81 2.37 -15.13
N SER A 59 3.41 1.88 -16.31
CA SER A 59 3.97 2.35 -17.58
C SER A 59 3.42 3.73 -17.97
N ASN A 60 4.18 4.48 -18.77
CA ASN A 60 3.75 5.74 -19.39
C ASN A 60 3.40 6.89 -18.42
N LEU A 61 4.01 6.91 -17.24
CA LEU A 61 3.92 8.06 -16.32
C LEU A 61 4.96 9.13 -16.66
N SER A 62 4.53 10.39 -16.69
CA SER A 62 5.46 11.53 -16.82
C SER A 62 6.18 11.86 -15.51
N HIS A 63 5.60 11.47 -14.38
CA HIS A 63 6.18 11.55 -13.03
C HIS A 63 5.52 10.51 -12.11
N PRO A 64 6.17 10.14 -10.99
CA PRO A 64 5.54 9.29 -9.97
C PRO A 64 4.28 9.94 -9.38
N GLU A 65 3.33 9.11 -8.98
CA GLU A 65 2.09 9.50 -8.29
C GLU A 65 1.98 8.73 -6.98
N MET A 66 1.39 9.36 -5.95
CA MET A 66 1.28 8.75 -4.62
C MET A 66 -0.03 9.17 -3.95
N VAL A 67 -0.64 8.21 -3.24
CA VAL A 67 -1.71 8.48 -2.29
C VAL A 67 -1.18 8.21 -0.89
N LEU A 68 -1.22 9.25 -0.06
CA LEU A 68 -0.90 9.14 1.35
C LEU A 68 -2.17 8.79 2.14
N VAL A 69 -2.09 7.72 2.91
CA VAL A 69 -3.14 7.28 3.84
C VAL A 69 -2.61 7.35 5.26
N ARG A 70 -3.37 7.97 6.16
CA ARG A 70 -3.09 7.99 7.59
C ARG A 70 -4.24 7.32 8.33
N ALA A 71 -3.95 6.17 8.95
CA ALA A 71 -4.92 5.40 9.73
C ALA A 71 -4.61 5.51 11.22
N ILE A 72 -5.46 6.20 11.98
CA ILE A 72 -5.24 6.49 13.42
C ILE A 72 -5.18 5.21 14.26
N HIS A 73 -5.98 4.21 13.90
CA HIS A 73 -6.06 2.93 14.62
C HIS A 73 -5.26 1.80 13.94
N GLY A 74 -4.34 2.16 13.03
CA GLY A 74 -3.60 1.22 12.22
C GLY A 74 -4.45 0.59 11.10
N VAL A 75 -3.79 -0.20 10.25
CA VAL A 75 -4.43 -0.98 9.19
C VAL A 75 -4.21 -2.45 9.50
N HIS A 76 -5.28 -3.24 9.49
CA HIS A 76 -5.21 -4.68 9.63
C HIS A 76 -4.79 -5.32 8.31
N ILE A 77 -3.81 -6.20 8.37
CA ILE A 77 -3.22 -6.89 7.24
C ILE A 77 -3.22 -8.39 7.55
N SER A 78 -3.80 -9.18 6.66
CA SER A 78 -3.62 -10.63 6.63
C SER A 78 -2.71 -10.96 5.44
N TYR A 79 -1.58 -11.60 5.67
CA TYR A 79 -0.70 -12.10 4.60
C TYR A 79 -0.37 -13.57 4.83
N HIS A 80 -0.12 -14.26 3.71
CA HIS A 80 0.36 -15.64 3.73
C HIS A 80 1.89 -15.62 3.76
N ASN A 81 2.50 -16.16 4.81
CA ASN A 81 3.95 -16.27 4.89
C ASN A 81 4.40 -17.50 4.09
N TYR A 82 4.90 -17.29 2.87
CA TYR A 82 5.34 -18.38 1.99
C TYR A 82 6.61 -19.10 2.48
N VAL A 83 7.32 -18.57 3.48
CA VAL A 83 8.51 -19.21 4.06
C VAL A 83 8.11 -20.24 5.13
N SER A 84 7.09 -19.93 5.93
CA SER A 84 6.56 -20.84 6.97
C SER A 84 5.33 -21.64 6.52
N ASP A 85 4.70 -21.26 5.40
CA ASP A 85 3.41 -21.76 4.91
C ASP A 85 2.25 -21.55 5.91
N GLU A 86 2.35 -20.51 6.73
CA GLU A 86 1.38 -20.13 7.77
C GLU A 86 0.65 -18.82 7.41
N GLN A 87 -0.61 -18.69 7.84
CA GLN A 87 -1.33 -17.43 7.81
C GLN A 87 -0.91 -16.58 9.02
N GLU A 88 -0.42 -15.37 8.76
CA GLU A 88 -0.07 -14.41 9.79
C GLU A 88 -1.02 -13.20 9.72
N GLU A 89 -1.46 -12.75 10.90
CA GLU A 89 -2.18 -11.48 11.08
C GLU A 89 -1.23 -10.44 11.64
N GLY A 90 -1.25 -9.25 11.04
CA GLY A 90 -0.45 -8.11 11.46
C GLY A 90 -1.28 -6.84 11.51
N VAL A 91 -0.88 -5.92 12.38
CA VAL A 91 -1.33 -4.52 12.33
C VAL A 91 -0.13 -3.71 11.85
N VAL A 92 -0.35 -2.79 10.91
CA VAL A 92 0.62 -1.73 10.61
C VAL A 92 0.20 -0.51 11.46
N PRO A 93 0.91 -0.19 12.58
CA PRO A 93 0.70 1.02 13.35
C PRO A 93 1.16 2.27 12.57
N GLN A 94 1.11 3.46 13.16
CA GLN A 94 1.41 4.73 12.47
C GLN A 94 2.90 5.12 12.49
N GLU A 95 3.48 5.64 11.38
CA GLU A 95 4.07 6.98 11.29
C GLU A 95 4.71 7.34 9.93
N ILE A 96 4.31 8.45 9.31
CA ILE A 96 4.93 8.93 8.06
C ILE A 96 6.39 9.38 8.31
N ARG A 97 7.37 8.68 7.73
CA ARG A 97 8.73 9.21 7.52
C ARG A 97 9.02 9.29 6.02
N SER A 98 9.20 10.52 5.53
CA SER A 98 9.60 10.81 4.16
C SER A 98 10.99 10.24 3.87
N PHE A 99 11.07 9.09 3.20
CA PHE A 99 12.31 8.66 2.56
C PHE A 99 12.39 9.30 1.18
N MET A 100 13.22 10.33 1.04
CA MET A 100 13.77 10.72 -0.25
C MET A 100 15.04 9.90 -0.47
N PRO A 101 15.10 8.96 -1.43
CA PRO A 101 16.37 8.39 -1.82
C PRO A 101 17.17 9.50 -2.54
N GLU A 102 18.35 9.80 -2.01
CA GLU A 102 19.30 10.67 -2.70
C GLU A 102 19.62 10.05 -4.06
N MET A 103 19.36 10.82 -5.13
CA MET A 103 19.78 10.44 -6.47
C MET A 103 21.29 10.65 -6.58
N ASN A 104 22.00 9.59 -6.93
CA ASN A 104 23.40 9.65 -7.36
C ASN A 104 23.47 9.74 -8.88
#